data_AF-A0A1A6BLD1-F1
#
_entry.id   AF-A0A1A6BLD1-F1
#
_cell.length_a   1.000
_cell.length_b   1.000
_cell.length_c   1.000
_cell.angle_alpha   90.00
_cell.angle_beta   90.00
_cell.angle_gamma   90.00
#
_symmetry.space_group_name_H-M   'P 1'
#
loop_
_entity.id
_entity.type
_entity.pdbx_description
1 polymer ?
#
loop_
_entity_poly.entity_id
_entity_poly.type
_entity_poly.pdbx_seq_one_letter_code
_entity_poly.pdbx_strand_id
1 'polypeptide(L)'
;MLGGEMHEMHGEIRERDLADRALEKSKKSVAGLLEELAVARGMGWSDIAEVVGVSVSAVRKWRKGGVASPQSRSKLARIAALLDVLEEKGLVEDPAAWMEMDFSLEPGYFIRPLDLYLEGHVTELIELADQRQTITQVLDRVRPNWRQSRSDFEVYVDATGERAIRRRND
;
A
#
# COMPACT_ATOMS: atom_id res chain seq x y z
N MET A 1 -0.56 12.46 28.17
CA MET A 1 0.24 13.40 27.35
C MET A 1 1.51 12.74 26.81
N LEU A 2 2.31 12.02 27.61
CA LEU A 2 3.58 11.39 27.15
C LEU A 2 3.47 10.39 25.98
N GLY A 3 2.35 9.66 25.84
CA GLY A 3 2.18 8.67 24.77
C GLY A 3 1.97 9.25 23.37
N GLY A 4 1.38 10.44 23.26
CA GLY A 4 1.13 11.11 21.98
C GLY A 4 2.41 11.72 21.39
N GLU A 5 3.17 12.43 22.23
CA GLU A 5 4.44 13.06 21.84
C GLU A 5 5.48 12.03 21.37
N MET A 6 5.54 10.86 22.01
CA MET A 6 6.43 9.77 21.60
C MET A 6 6.03 9.17 20.24
N HIS A 7 4.73 9.06 19.97
CA HIS A 7 4.20 8.57 18.69
C HIS A 7 4.51 9.52 17.54
N GLU A 8 4.31 10.82 17.74
CA GLU A 8 4.65 11.86 16.77
C GLU A 8 6.16 11.85 16.44
N MET A 9 7.01 11.81 17.46
CA MET A 9 8.47 11.73 17.28
C MET A 9 8.89 10.47 16.52
N HIS A 10 8.28 9.31 16.82
CA HIS A 10 8.56 8.09 16.06
C HIS A 10 8.09 8.19 14.60
N GLY A 11 6.95 8.83 14.34
CA GLY A 11 6.46 9.10 13.00
C GLY A 11 7.43 9.96 12.19
N GLU A 12 7.92 11.05 12.76
CA GLU A 12 8.90 11.95 12.11
C GLU A 12 10.20 11.23 11.78
N ILE A 13 10.71 10.39 12.69
CA ILE A 13 11.93 9.61 12.47
C ILE A 13 11.74 8.63 11.30
N ARG A 14 10.62 7.90 11.27
CA ARG A 14 10.33 6.93 10.20
C ARG A 14 10.16 7.61 8.85
N GLU A 15 9.46 8.74 8.81
CA GLU A 15 9.25 9.49 7.57
C GLU A 15 10.57 10.05 7.03
N ARG A 16 11.46 10.51 7.91
CA ARG A 16 12.79 10.97 7.54
C ARG A 16 13.67 9.83 7.00
N ASP A 17 13.70 8.69 7.67
CA ASP A 17 14.44 7.51 7.18
C ASP A 17 13.95 7.08 5.80
N LEU A 18 12.62 7.04 5.60
CA LEU A 18 12.04 6.74 4.29
C LEU A 18 12.45 7.79 3.23
N ALA A 19 12.44 9.07 3.58
CA ALA A 19 12.84 10.14 2.66
C ALA A 19 14.32 10.02 2.25
N ASP A 20 15.21 9.70 3.19
CA ASP A 20 16.64 9.50 2.92
C ASP A 20 16.86 8.29 2.00
N ARG A 21 16.16 7.18 2.24
CA ARG A 21 16.21 6.00 1.36
C ARG A 21 15.62 6.29 -0.02
N ALA A 22 14.51 7.02 -0.08
CA ALA A 22 13.92 7.44 -1.35
C ALA A 22 14.87 8.34 -2.16
N LEU A 23 15.64 9.20 -1.49
CA LEU A 23 16.69 9.99 -2.12
C LEU A 23 17.79 9.09 -2.71
N GLU A 24 18.22 8.06 -1.97
CA GLU A 24 19.18 7.09 -2.50
C GLU A 24 18.63 6.30 -3.70
N LYS A 25 17.39 5.82 -3.62
CA LYS A 25 16.69 5.17 -4.74
C LYS A 25 16.57 6.09 -5.95
N SER A 26 16.40 7.39 -5.75
CA SER A 26 16.22 8.37 -6.83
C SER A 26 17.43 8.43 -7.78
N LYS A 27 18.62 8.01 -7.33
CA LYS A 27 19.84 7.94 -8.16
C LYS A 27 19.73 6.88 -9.25
N LYS A 28 18.86 5.88 -9.11
CA LYS A 28 18.58 4.88 -10.14
C LYS A 28 17.83 5.50 -11.31
N SER A 29 17.97 4.89 -12.49
CA SER A 29 17.15 5.24 -13.65
C SER A 29 15.71 4.76 -13.44
N VAL A 30 14.76 5.34 -14.16
CA VAL A 30 13.36 4.89 -14.13
C VAL A 30 13.26 3.41 -14.52
N ALA A 31 14.00 2.99 -15.54
CA ALA A 31 14.05 1.58 -15.95
C ALA A 31 14.60 0.68 -14.83
N GLY A 32 15.64 1.13 -14.10
CA GLY A 32 16.19 0.38 -12.97
C GLY A 32 15.22 0.27 -11.80
N LEU A 33 14.45 1.32 -11.50
CA LEU A 33 13.39 1.26 -10.48
C LEU A 33 12.25 0.33 -10.89
N LEU A 34 11.84 0.35 -12.16
CA LEU A 34 10.80 -0.55 -12.67
C LEU A 34 11.25 -2.02 -12.69
N GLU A 35 12.51 -2.28 -13.05
CA GLU A 35 13.09 -3.62 -12.99
C GLU A 35 13.09 -4.14 -11.55
N GLU A 36 13.52 -3.32 -10.60
CA GLU A 36 13.53 -3.66 -9.18
C GLU A 36 12.13 -3.96 -8.66
N LEU A 37 11.16 -3.07 -8.91
CA LEU A 37 9.79 -3.24 -8.41
C LEU A 37 9.09 -4.45 -9.04
N ALA A 38 9.09 -4.55 -10.36
CA ALA A 38 8.27 -5.54 -11.05
C ALA A 38 8.95 -6.89 -11.26
N VAL A 39 10.28 -6.91 -11.44
CA VAL A 39 11.00 -8.15 -11.77
C VAL A 39 11.67 -8.73 -10.52
N ALA A 40 12.45 -7.92 -9.79
CA ALA A 40 13.14 -8.42 -8.61
C ALA A 40 12.19 -8.68 -7.43
N ARG A 41 11.14 -7.87 -7.29
CA ARG A 41 10.15 -7.99 -6.21
C ARG A 41 8.78 -8.47 -6.63
N GLY A 42 8.53 -8.63 -7.93
CA GLY A 42 7.26 -9.19 -8.41
C GLY A 42 6.03 -8.27 -8.30
N MET A 43 6.21 -6.97 -8.03
CA MET A 43 5.09 -6.02 -7.92
C MET A 43 4.33 -5.88 -9.25
N GLY A 44 3.01 -5.87 -9.18
CA GLY A 44 2.10 -5.71 -10.30
C GLY A 44 2.31 -4.40 -11.05
N TRP A 45 2.30 -4.47 -12.38
CA TRP A 45 2.40 -3.27 -13.24
C TRP A 45 1.22 -2.31 -13.07
N SER A 46 0.04 -2.84 -12.73
CA SER A 46 -1.16 -2.08 -12.34
C SER A 46 -0.90 -1.25 -11.11
N ASP A 47 -0.35 -1.87 -10.07
CA ASP A 47 -0.13 -1.29 -8.76
C ASP A 47 1.01 -0.27 -8.78
N ILE A 48 2.07 -0.55 -9.54
CA ILE A 48 3.12 0.44 -9.82
C ILE A 48 2.51 1.68 -10.53
N ALA A 49 1.60 1.47 -11.48
CA ALA A 49 0.96 2.58 -12.18
C ALA A 49 0.05 3.39 -11.26
N GLU A 50 -0.71 2.70 -10.39
CA GLU A 50 -1.56 3.28 -9.36
C GLU A 50 -0.76 4.14 -8.37
N VAL A 51 0.31 3.58 -7.79
CA VAL A 51 1.27 4.28 -6.91
C VAL A 51 1.77 5.57 -7.52
N VAL A 52 2.14 5.51 -8.79
CA VAL A 52 2.72 6.67 -9.47
C VAL A 52 1.63 7.65 -9.92
N GLY A 53 0.37 7.22 -9.98
CA GLY A 53 -0.78 8.01 -10.45
C GLY A 53 -0.78 8.18 -11.96
N VAL A 54 -0.43 7.14 -12.71
CA VAL A 54 -0.38 7.15 -14.18
C VAL A 54 -1.05 5.90 -14.75
N SER A 55 -1.21 5.83 -16.08
CA SER A 55 -1.69 4.61 -16.73
C SER A 55 -0.61 3.53 -16.83
N VAL A 56 -1.01 2.26 -16.85
CA VAL A 56 -0.13 1.12 -17.15
C VAL A 56 0.59 1.30 -18.50
N SER A 57 -0.08 1.92 -19.48
CA SER A 57 0.52 2.25 -20.78
C SER A 57 1.69 3.24 -20.66
N ALA A 58 1.61 4.21 -19.75
CA ALA A 58 2.72 5.13 -19.47
C ALA A 58 3.92 4.37 -18.88
N VAL A 59 3.69 3.49 -17.90
CA VAL A 59 4.73 2.64 -17.30
C VAL A 59 5.39 1.74 -18.36
N ARG A 60 4.60 1.12 -19.23
CA ARG A 60 5.11 0.32 -20.37
C ARG A 60 5.97 1.14 -21.33
N LYS A 61 5.63 2.41 -21.56
CA LYS A 61 6.43 3.33 -22.38
C LYS A 61 7.78 3.63 -21.72
N TRP A 62 7.80 3.84 -20.41
CA TRP A 62 9.05 4.07 -19.66
C TRP A 62 9.99 2.88 -19.70
N ARG A 63 9.46 1.65 -19.59
CA ARG A 63 10.25 0.43 -19.76
C ARG A 63 10.97 0.35 -21.11
N LYS A 64 10.36 0.91 -22.17
CA LYS A 64 10.94 0.96 -23.52
C LYS A 64 11.85 2.17 -23.77
N GLY A 65 12.29 2.85 -22.71
CA GLY A 65 13.17 4.03 -22.80
C GLY A 65 12.42 5.37 -22.90
N GLY A 66 11.10 5.38 -22.68
CA GLY A 66 10.35 6.62 -22.56
C GLY A 66 10.72 7.43 -21.31
N VAL A 67 10.53 8.74 -21.37
CA VAL A 67 10.82 9.66 -20.26
C VAL A 67 9.66 9.70 -19.27
N ALA A 68 9.96 9.56 -17.98
CA ALA A 68 9.02 9.82 -16.89
C ALA A 68 9.20 11.24 -16.35
N SER A 69 8.14 11.82 -15.78
CA SER A 69 8.26 13.09 -15.08
C SER A 69 9.15 12.97 -13.84
N PRO A 70 9.78 14.06 -13.36
CA PRO A 70 10.50 14.06 -12.09
C PRO A 70 9.63 13.59 -10.91
N GLN A 71 8.34 13.96 -10.89
CA GLN A 71 7.39 13.55 -9.87
C GLN A 71 7.15 12.04 -9.91
N SER A 72 6.96 11.47 -11.11
CA SER A 72 6.80 10.02 -11.28
C SER A 72 8.06 9.25 -10.85
N ARG A 73 9.24 9.78 -11.17
CA ARG A 73 10.52 9.22 -10.72
C ARG A 73 10.63 9.23 -9.20
N SER A 74 10.24 10.33 -8.55
CA SER A 74 10.24 10.44 -7.09
C SER A 74 9.29 9.44 -6.44
N LYS A 75 8.07 9.26 -6.98
CA LYS A 75 7.13 8.25 -6.48
C LYS A 75 7.65 6.81 -6.62
N LEU A 76 8.24 6.47 -7.77
CA LEU A 76 8.88 5.15 -7.98
C LEU A 76 10.00 4.91 -6.96
N ALA A 77 10.84 5.91 -6.72
CA ALA A 77 11.91 5.82 -5.73
C ALA A 77 11.37 5.67 -4.31
N ARG A 78 10.28 6.37 -3.97
CA ARG A 78 9.65 6.31 -2.64
C ARG A 78 9.02 4.95 -2.35
N ILE A 79 8.30 4.34 -3.31
CA ILE A 79 7.74 2.99 -3.09
C ILE A 79 8.85 1.94 -3.01
N ALA A 80 9.89 2.03 -3.85
CA ALA A 80 11.04 1.12 -3.76
C ALA A 80 11.76 1.24 -2.41
N ALA A 81 11.89 2.45 -1.86
CA ALA A 81 12.45 2.68 -0.55
C ALA A 81 11.56 2.13 0.59
N LEU A 82 10.24 2.24 0.46
CA LEU A 82 9.32 1.64 1.44
C LEU A 82 9.46 0.11 1.45
N LEU A 83 9.58 -0.53 0.28
CA LEU A 83 9.79 -1.98 0.23
C LEU A 83 11.09 -2.39 0.92
N ASP A 84 12.17 -1.60 0.80
CA ASP A 84 13.40 -1.84 1.59
C ASP A 84 13.15 -1.74 3.10
N VAL A 85 12.35 -0.76 3.55
CA VAL A 85 12.01 -0.59 4.97
C VAL A 85 11.19 -1.77 5.48
N LEU A 86 10.24 -2.25 4.69
CA LEU A 86 9.40 -3.41 5.04
C LEU A 86 10.18 -4.73 5.01
N GLU A 87 11.20 -4.85 4.17
CA GLU A 87 12.09 -6.02 4.12
C GLU A 87 13.07 -6.03 5.31
N GLU A 88 13.47 -4.85 5.79
CA GLU A 88 14.47 -4.70 6.84
C GLU A 88 14.08 -5.46 8.12
N LYS A 89 15.04 -6.18 8.70
CA LYS A 89 14.87 -7.02 9.90
C LYS A 89 13.74 -8.07 9.79
N GLY A 90 13.25 -8.32 8.58
CA GLY A 90 12.19 -9.30 8.32
C GLY A 90 10.82 -8.86 8.84
N LEU A 91 10.50 -7.55 8.83
CA LEU A 91 9.13 -7.11 9.12
C LEU A 91 8.12 -7.79 8.19
N VAL A 92 8.48 -7.93 6.92
CA VAL A 92 7.73 -8.67 5.90
C VAL A 92 8.70 -9.44 5.00
N GLU A 93 8.46 -10.74 4.81
CA GLU A 93 9.32 -11.60 3.97
C GLU A 93 9.19 -11.26 2.47
N ASP A 94 7.96 -11.02 2.00
CA ASP A 94 7.67 -10.54 0.65
C ASP A 94 6.87 -9.23 0.71
N PRO A 95 7.57 -8.08 0.80
CA PRO A 95 6.91 -6.77 0.93
C PRO A 95 5.99 -6.41 -0.23
N ALA A 96 6.36 -6.77 -1.47
CA ALA A 96 5.56 -6.41 -2.63
C ALA A 96 4.24 -7.18 -2.66
N ALA A 97 4.30 -8.51 -2.48
CA ALA A 97 3.09 -9.33 -2.43
C ALA A 97 2.21 -8.97 -1.22
N TRP A 98 2.81 -8.69 -0.06
CA TRP A 98 2.07 -8.27 1.13
C TRP A 98 1.35 -6.94 0.92
N MET A 99 1.98 -5.97 0.24
CA MET A 99 1.36 -4.69 -0.09
C MET A 99 0.12 -4.84 -0.99
N GLU A 100 0.12 -5.84 -1.88
CA GLU A 100 -0.97 -6.10 -2.82
C GLU A 100 -2.07 -7.01 -2.26
N MET A 101 -1.83 -7.65 -1.11
CA MET A 101 -2.74 -8.63 -0.52
C MET A 101 -3.99 -7.96 0.07
N ASP A 102 -5.17 -8.47 -0.29
CA ASP A 102 -6.44 -8.06 0.29
C ASP A 102 -6.63 -8.62 1.71
N PHE A 103 -6.75 -7.75 2.70
CA PHE A 103 -7.11 -8.12 4.06
C PHE A 103 -8.63 -8.10 4.20
N SER A 104 -9.21 -9.29 4.44
CA SER A 104 -10.63 -9.46 4.74
C SER A 104 -10.86 -9.27 6.24
N LEU A 105 -11.58 -8.22 6.62
CA LEU A 105 -11.78 -7.84 8.03
C LEU A 105 -13.19 -8.19 8.51
N GLU A 106 -14.18 -7.55 7.88
CA GLU A 106 -15.60 -7.79 8.10
C GLU A 106 -16.24 -8.22 6.77
N PRO A 107 -17.39 -8.94 6.79
CA PRO A 107 -18.03 -9.38 5.55
C PRO A 107 -18.29 -8.22 4.58
N GLY A 108 -17.56 -8.23 3.46
CA GLY A 108 -17.68 -7.23 2.39
C GLY A 108 -16.81 -5.98 2.55
N TYR A 109 -15.82 -5.98 3.46
CA TYR A 109 -14.78 -4.96 3.54
C TYR A 109 -13.40 -5.58 3.28
N PHE A 110 -12.72 -5.06 2.26
CA PHE A 110 -11.37 -5.44 1.85
C PHE A 110 -10.51 -4.19 1.81
N ILE A 111 -9.25 -4.33 2.23
CA ILE A 111 -8.26 -3.28 2.10
C ILE A 111 -6.89 -3.92 1.87
N ARG A 112 -6.08 -3.29 1.02
CA ARG A 112 -4.69 -3.64 0.81
C ARG A 112 -3.81 -2.72 1.65
N PRO A 113 -2.66 -3.18 2.17
CA PRO A 113 -1.67 -2.27 2.77
C PRO A 113 -1.21 -1.18 1.79
N LEU A 114 -1.22 -1.46 0.48
CA LEU A 114 -1.01 -0.45 -0.56
C LEU A 114 -2.00 0.72 -0.50
N ASP A 115 -3.26 0.49 -0.13
CA ASP A 115 -4.26 1.56 -0.04
C ASP A 115 -3.91 2.56 1.07
N LEU A 116 -3.35 2.06 2.19
CA LEU A 116 -2.84 2.92 3.27
C LEU A 116 -1.67 3.79 2.77
N TYR A 117 -0.77 3.22 1.96
CA TYR A 117 0.32 3.97 1.35
C TYR A 117 -0.18 5.05 0.39
N LEU A 118 -1.15 4.72 -0.47
CA LEU A 118 -1.74 5.65 -1.44
C LEU A 118 -2.44 6.84 -0.76
N GLU A 119 -3.02 6.61 0.41
CA GLU A 119 -3.65 7.64 1.25
C GLU A 119 -2.66 8.43 2.11
N GLY A 120 -1.37 8.06 2.09
CA GLY A 120 -0.32 8.74 2.85
C GLY A 120 -0.15 8.27 4.30
N HIS A 121 -0.80 7.17 4.69
CA HIS A 121 -0.73 6.58 6.02
C HIS A 121 0.49 5.65 6.19
N VAL A 122 1.68 6.18 5.89
CA VAL A 122 2.92 5.40 5.85
C VAL A 122 3.38 4.97 7.24
N THR A 123 3.24 5.84 8.24
CA THR A 123 3.64 5.51 9.63
C THR A 123 2.81 4.35 10.16
N GLU A 124 1.50 4.41 9.96
CA GLU A 124 0.54 3.36 10.33
C GLU A 124 0.86 2.04 9.63
N LEU A 125 1.18 2.11 8.34
CA LEU A 125 1.53 0.95 7.52
C LEU A 125 2.78 0.24 8.07
N ILE A 126 3.80 1.00 8.47
CA ILE A 126 5.02 0.42 9.06
C ILE A 126 4.71 -0.16 10.46
N GLU A 127 3.84 0.49 11.24
CA GLU A 127 3.42 -0.04 12.56
C GLU A 127 2.61 -1.33 12.45
N LEU A 128 1.79 -1.44 11.40
CA LEU A 128 1.08 -2.66 11.05
C LEU A 128 2.05 -3.79 10.70
N ALA A 129 3.08 -3.50 9.88
CA ALA A 129 4.11 -4.48 9.53
C ALA A 129 4.93 -4.93 10.77
N ASP A 130 5.24 -4.00 11.67
CA ASP A 130 5.94 -4.26 12.95
C ASP A 130 5.04 -4.88 14.03
N GLN A 131 3.81 -5.28 13.68
CA GLN A 131 2.80 -5.89 14.56
C GLN A 131 2.50 -5.09 15.84
N ARG A 132 2.80 -3.77 15.84
CA ARG A 132 2.50 -2.88 16.97
C ARG A 132 1.03 -2.49 17.01
N GLN A 133 0.37 -2.52 15.86
CA GLN A 133 -1.05 -2.27 15.72
C GLN A 133 -1.68 -3.37 14.86
N THR A 134 -2.90 -3.76 15.19
CA THR A 134 -3.71 -4.55 14.27
C THR A 134 -4.28 -3.65 13.18
N ILE A 135 -4.59 -4.23 12.02
CA ILE A 135 -5.23 -3.50 10.91
C ILE A 135 -6.52 -2.77 11.35
N THR A 136 -7.32 -3.38 12.24
CA THR A 136 -8.51 -2.74 12.81
C THR A 136 -8.16 -1.47 13.58
N GLN A 137 -7.13 -1.50 14.43
CA GLN A 137 -6.68 -0.32 15.19
C GLN A 137 -6.13 0.78 14.27
N VAL A 138 -5.41 0.40 13.21
CA VAL A 138 -4.96 1.33 12.17
C VAL A 138 -6.18 2.01 11.52
N LEU A 139 -7.16 1.23 11.06
CA LEU A 139 -8.35 1.78 10.39
C LEU A 139 -9.21 2.64 11.31
N ASP A 140 -9.33 2.31 12.59
CA ASP A 140 -10.03 3.14 13.58
C ASP A 140 -9.45 4.54 13.69
N ARG A 141 -8.13 4.64 13.48
CA ARG A 141 -7.38 5.89 13.52
C ARG A 141 -7.47 6.67 12.21
N VAL A 142 -7.20 6.02 11.07
CA VAL A 142 -7.09 6.73 9.78
C VAL A 142 -8.37 6.81 8.98
N ARG A 143 -9.31 5.89 9.21
CA ARG A 143 -10.61 5.86 8.55
C ARG A 143 -11.72 5.62 9.57
N PRO A 144 -12.02 6.54 10.50
CA PRO A 144 -12.91 6.29 11.66
C PRO A 144 -14.30 5.71 11.32
N ASN A 145 -14.79 5.93 10.11
CA ASN A 145 -16.10 5.44 9.63
C ASN A 145 -16.00 4.18 8.73
N TRP A 146 -14.86 3.51 8.66
CA TRP A 146 -14.63 2.36 7.76
C TRP A 146 -15.60 1.19 8.00
N ARG A 147 -16.09 1.02 9.23
CA ARG A 147 -17.11 0.00 9.54
C ARG A 147 -18.49 0.32 8.99
N GLN A 148 -18.74 1.58 8.64
CA GLN A 148 -20.00 2.03 8.04
C GLN A 148 -19.93 1.92 6.51
N SER A 149 -18.74 1.91 5.91
CA SER A 149 -18.53 1.69 4.48
C SER A 149 -18.60 0.21 4.09
N ARG A 150 -19.54 -0.54 4.67
CA ARG A 150 -19.84 -1.90 4.22
C ARG A 150 -20.35 -1.82 2.79
N SER A 151 -20.01 -2.82 1.97
CA SER A 151 -20.66 -3.01 0.68
C SER A 151 -22.18 -3.06 0.87
N ASP A 152 -22.90 -2.30 0.04
CA ASP A 152 -24.36 -2.35 -0.09
C ASP A 152 -24.88 -3.76 -0.39
N PHE A 153 -24.00 -4.67 -0.78
CA PHE A 153 -24.30 -6.04 -1.17
C PHE A 153 -23.88 -7.05 -0.09
N GLU A 154 -24.69 -8.10 0.07
CA GLU A 154 -24.37 -9.28 0.85
C GLU A 154 -24.48 -10.55 0.02
N VAL A 155 -23.69 -11.56 0.41
CA VAL A 155 -23.83 -12.92 -0.12
C VAL A 155 -24.81 -13.67 0.78
N TYR A 156 -25.85 -14.23 0.19
CA TYR A 156 -26.81 -15.11 0.85
C TYR A 156 -26.86 -16.47 0.12
N VAL A 157 -27.44 -17.47 0.78
CA VAL A 157 -27.73 -18.76 0.15
C VAL A 157 -29.19 -18.74 -0.30
N ASP A 158 -29.42 -18.92 -1.59
CA ASP A 158 -30.78 -18.89 -2.13
C ASP A 158 -31.55 -20.19 -1.84
N ALA A 159 -32.81 -20.25 -2.25
CA ALA A 159 -33.67 -21.42 -2.03
C ALA A 159 -33.17 -22.70 -2.71
N THR A 160 -32.20 -22.60 -3.62
CA THR A 160 -31.57 -23.72 -4.32
C THR A 160 -30.26 -24.18 -3.66
N GLY A 161 -29.79 -23.46 -2.64
CA GLY A 161 -28.53 -23.76 -1.94
C GLY A 161 -27.31 -23.08 -2.56
N GLU A 162 -27.50 -22.27 -3.61
CA GLU A 162 -26.44 -21.57 -4.33
C GLU A 162 -26.10 -20.23 -3.66
N ARG A 163 -24.85 -19.80 -3.77
CA ARG A 163 -24.41 -18.48 -3.28
C ARG A 163 -24.84 -17.39 -4.24
N ALA A 164 -25.71 -16.51 -3.78
CA ALA A 164 -26.20 -15.36 -4.54
C ALA A 164 -25.83 -14.05 -3.86
N ILE A 165 -25.81 -12.95 -4.61
CA ILE A 165 -25.55 -11.60 -4.10
C ILE A 165 -26.85 -10.81 -4.15
N ARG A 166 -27.22 -10.15 -3.05
CA ARG A 166 -28.33 -9.18 -3.00
C ARG A 166 -27.93 -7.90 -2.32
N ARG A 167 -28.70 -6.83 -2.52
CA ARG A 167 -28.53 -5.61 -1.73
C ARG A 167 -29.03 -5.86 -0.30
N ARG A 168 -28.33 -5.35 0.72
CA ARG A 168 -28.64 -5.60 2.14
C ARG A 168 -29.97 -5.02 2.63
N ASN A 169 -30.63 -4.18 1.83
CA ASN A 169 -31.90 -3.50 2.17
C ASN A 169 -33.06 -3.87 1.22
N ASP A 170 -32.94 -4.95 0.44
CA ASP A 170 -34.01 -5.50 -0.42
C ASP A 170 -34.67 -6.75 0.20
#